data_AF-A0A511HC58-F1
#
_entry.id   AF-A0A511HC58-F1
#
_cell.length_a   1.000
_cell.length_b   1.000
_cell.length_c   1.000
_cell.angle_alpha   90.00
_cell.angle_beta   90.00
_cell.angle_gamma   90.00
#
_symmetry.space_group_name_H-M   'P 1'
#
loop_
_entity.id
_entity.type
_entity.pdbx_description
1 polymer ?
#
loop_
_entity_poly.entity_id
_entity_poly.type
_entity_poly.pdbx_seq_one_letter_code
_entity_poly.pdbx_strand_id
1 'polypeptide(L)'
;MATLLALLLLTLPVKPENPGSVGAPPAPQVDSTRYVFAWRGVPVGTVTLKLEPGRFTYVSQHLHTRAGKAGARRREQSLEVDAQGLVRGSPAVPQALWLWKGVPAVGCVVGREELTGREGPHCVTRVEDRRVEGTLLGTAFQARYGADGRMEALEVGDSRFTVAAPGERLRAPPELFADGLPVEGARGALSLEPPLAVPARLAGLTPWKAAAARALAAEVHAAFPEKTPGGADWSEDGEGEAGGCLAHALRFAAGARARGVKVALVHGLLVVDGGPARPHAWVRVALAKGGTLDLDPTSLDEVSPQTHLPIALAEAQGPALEAGARWLSLLRGAHRVVRRP
;
A
#
# COMPACT_ATOMS: atom_id res chain seq x y z
N MET A 1 20.93 -56.64 28.79
CA MET A 1 20.29 -57.32 27.65
C MET A 1 19.19 -58.20 28.22
N ALA A 2 17.94 -57.73 28.17
CA ALA A 2 16.79 -58.46 28.69
C ALA A 2 15.71 -58.38 27.62
N THR A 3 15.37 -59.54 27.09
CA THR A 3 14.59 -59.75 25.87
C THR A 3 13.17 -60.15 26.26
N LEU A 4 12.22 -59.41 25.69
CA LEU A 4 10.82 -59.74 25.37
C LEU A 4 9.91 -60.34 26.46
N LEU A 5 8.88 -59.55 26.79
CA LEU A 5 7.67 -59.99 27.46
C LEU A 5 6.47 -59.94 26.50
N ALA A 6 5.83 -61.10 26.37
CA ALA A 6 4.38 -61.37 26.34
C ALA A 6 3.48 -60.80 25.23
N LEU A 7 3.09 -61.72 24.35
CA LEU A 7 1.76 -61.85 23.73
C LEU A 7 0.64 -61.93 24.80
N LEU A 8 -0.55 -61.40 24.51
CA LEU A 8 -1.76 -62.20 24.17
C LEU A 8 -2.96 -61.26 23.90
N LEU A 9 -3.65 -61.48 22.78
CA LEU A 9 -5.11 -61.65 22.71
C LEU A 9 -5.54 -61.99 21.28
N LEU A 10 -6.11 -63.19 21.14
CA LEU A 10 -6.80 -63.73 19.97
C LEU A 10 -8.31 -63.50 20.16
N THR A 11 -8.95 -62.80 19.24
CA THR A 11 -10.33 -63.07 18.75
C THR A 11 -10.48 -62.51 17.33
N LEU A 12 -10.85 -63.40 16.40
CA LEU A 12 -11.12 -63.29 14.94
C LEU A 12 -12.22 -62.24 14.58
N PRO A 13 -12.43 -61.77 13.31
CA PRO A 13 -12.31 -62.53 12.05
C PRO A 13 -11.59 -61.86 10.87
N VAL A 14 -11.44 -62.67 9.82
CA VAL A 14 -10.69 -62.46 8.57
C VAL A 14 -11.55 -61.81 7.47
N LYS A 15 -10.92 -60.87 6.74
CA LYS A 15 -11.19 -60.35 5.37
C LYS A 15 -12.34 -59.35 5.13
N PRO A 16 -12.24 -58.45 4.11
CA PRO A 16 -11.37 -58.52 2.93
C PRO A 16 -10.38 -57.36 2.72
N GLU A 17 -9.28 -57.68 2.04
CA GLU A 17 -8.48 -56.73 1.27
C GLU A 17 -9.39 -55.96 0.31
N ASN A 18 -9.39 -54.63 0.40
CA ASN A 18 -10.02 -53.80 -0.61
C ASN A 18 -9.06 -53.62 -1.80
N PRO A 19 -9.47 -54.02 -3.01
CA PRO A 19 -8.72 -53.76 -4.23
C PRO A 19 -8.93 -52.29 -4.63
N GLY A 20 -7.84 -51.60 -4.97
CA GLY A 20 -7.86 -50.39 -5.79
C GLY A 20 -8.63 -49.18 -5.24
N SER A 21 -7.96 -48.33 -4.44
CA SER A 21 -8.18 -46.90 -4.57
C SER A 21 -7.18 -46.36 -5.60
N VAL A 22 -7.55 -46.50 -6.87
CA VAL A 22 -6.90 -45.79 -7.97
C VAL A 22 -7.31 -44.32 -7.82
N GLY A 23 -6.33 -43.47 -7.51
CA GLY A 23 -6.32 -42.06 -7.89
C GLY A 23 -7.49 -41.20 -7.40
N ALA A 24 -7.51 -40.88 -6.10
CA ALA A 24 -7.91 -39.52 -5.77
C ALA A 24 -6.84 -38.59 -6.39
N PRO A 25 -7.19 -37.65 -7.30
CA PRO A 25 -6.21 -36.72 -7.81
C PRO A 25 -5.56 -36.00 -6.61
N PRO A 26 -4.22 -35.84 -6.59
CA PRO A 26 -3.57 -35.08 -5.53
C PRO A 26 -4.26 -33.73 -5.42
N ALA A 27 -4.62 -33.34 -4.19
CA ALA A 27 -5.19 -32.03 -3.94
C ALA A 27 -4.27 -30.98 -4.63
N PRO A 28 -4.85 -30.01 -5.36
CA PRO A 28 -4.05 -29.07 -6.13
C PRO A 28 -3.01 -28.43 -5.21
N GLN A 29 -1.73 -28.61 -5.57
CA GLN A 29 -0.61 -28.14 -4.77
C GLN A 29 -0.61 -26.62 -4.81
N VAL A 30 -1.08 -26.00 -3.73
CA VAL A 30 -1.03 -24.56 -3.55
C VAL A 30 0.39 -24.22 -3.14
N ASP A 31 1.13 -23.59 -4.04
CA ASP A 31 2.43 -23.03 -3.72
C ASP A 31 2.23 -21.66 -3.07
N SER A 32 2.93 -21.39 -1.97
CA SER A 32 2.85 -20.10 -1.31
C SER A 32 4.14 -19.74 -0.63
N THR A 33 4.52 -18.47 -0.74
CA THR A 33 5.67 -17.91 -0.02
C THR A 33 5.29 -16.55 0.54
N ARG A 34 5.68 -16.30 1.78
CA ARG A 34 5.54 -15.00 2.44
C ARG A 34 6.89 -14.33 2.55
N TYR A 35 6.93 -13.04 2.25
CA TYR A 35 8.10 -12.18 2.33
C TYR A 35 7.83 -11.06 3.34
N VAL A 36 8.84 -10.72 4.14
CA VAL A 36 8.92 -9.46 4.87
C VAL A 36 9.30 -8.37 3.87
N PHE A 37 8.48 -7.32 3.79
CA PHE A 37 8.74 -6.12 3.04
C PHE A 37 9.34 -5.06 3.97
N ALA A 38 10.58 -4.67 3.69
CA ALA A 38 11.26 -3.56 4.33
C ALA A 38 11.43 -2.40 3.35
N TRP A 39 11.23 -1.19 3.84
CA TRP A 39 11.49 0.04 3.11
C TRP A 39 12.59 0.80 3.85
N ARG A 40 13.71 1.07 3.16
CA ARG A 40 14.93 1.66 3.77
C ARG A 40 15.38 0.96 5.04
N GLY A 41 15.34 -0.37 5.04
CA GLY A 41 15.74 -1.21 6.17
C GLY A 41 14.70 -1.31 7.29
N VAL A 42 13.58 -0.58 7.21
CA VAL A 42 12.49 -0.66 8.20
C VAL A 42 11.45 -1.69 7.71
N PRO A 43 11.17 -2.78 8.46
CA PRO A 43 10.09 -3.70 8.13
C PRO A 43 8.73 -2.98 8.23
N VAL A 44 8.07 -2.79 7.10
CA VAL A 44 6.82 -2.03 6.99
C VAL A 44 5.67 -2.89 6.48
N GLY A 45 5.84 -4.19 6.33
CA GLY A 45 4.75 -5.06 5.91
C GLY A 45 5.19 -6.44 5.45
N THR A 46 4.25 -7.20 4.93
CA THR A 46 4.52 -8.49 4.29
C THR A 46 3.82 -8.59 2.94
N VAL A 47 4.44 -9.34 2.05
CA VAL A 47 3.87 -9.76 0.77
C VAL A 47 3.70 -11.27 0.81
N THR A 48 2.53 -11.77 0.45
CA THR A 48 2.27 -13.21 0.30
C THR A 48 1.93 -13.48 -1.15
N LEU A 49 2.70 -14.39 -1.75
CA LEU A 49 2.47 -14.90 -3.09
C LEU A 49 1.81 -16.27 -2.98
N LYS A 50 0.80 -16.51 -3.81
CA LYS A 50 0.14 -17.81 -3.93
C LYS A 50 -0.02 -18.16 -5.39
N LEU A 51 0.30 -19.40 -5.74
CA LEU A 51 0.06 -19.95 -7.06
C LEU A 51 -0.78 -21.21 -6.93
N GLU A 52 -1.90 -21.18 -7.63
CA GLU A 52 -2.84 -22.28 -7.78
C GLU A 52 -3.02 -22.56 -9.28
N PRO A 53 -3.57 -23.72 -9.68
CA PRO A 53 -3.84 -23.99 -11.09
C PRO A 53 -4.65 -22.87 -11.74
N GLY A 54 -4.04 -22.18 -12.71
CA GLY A 54 -4.67 -21.10 -13.46
C GLY A 54 -4.79 -19.74 -12.74
N ARG A 55 -4.27 -19.61 -11.51
CA ARG A 55 -4.46 -18.40 -10.70
C ARG A 55 -3.23 -18.02 -9.89
N PHE A 56 -2.80 -16.77 -10.02
CA PHE A 56 -1.77 -16.17 -9.19
C PHE A 56 -2.40 -15.09 -8.30
N THR A 57 -2.12 -15.13 -6.99
CA THR A 57 -2.61 -14.15 -6.03
C THR A 57 -1.46 -13.46 -5.33
N TYR A 58 -1.49 -12.14 -5.35
CA TYR A 58 -0.59 -11.25 -4.64
C TYR A 58 -1.35 -10.60 -3.49
N VAL A 59 -0.87 -10.78 -2.27
CA VAL A 59 -1.42 -10.12 -1.08
C VAL A 59 -0.34 -9.26 -0.45
N SER A 60 -0.55 -7.96 -0.35
CA SER A 60 0.28 -7.06 0.45
C SER A 60 -0.44 -6.65 1.72
N GLN A 61 0.29 -6.63 2.82
CA GLN A 61 -0.16 -6.11 4.11
C GLN A 61 0.89 -5.12 4.59
N HIS A 62 0.56 -3.84 4.59
CA HIS A 62 1.45 -2.77 5.04
C HIS A 62 1.07 -2.36 6.45
N LEU A 63 2.07 -2.26 7.32
CA LEU A 63 1.93 -1.80 8.69
C LEU A 63 2.24 -0.32 8.75
N HIS A 64 1.48 0.38 9.59
CA HIS A 64 1.63 1.80 9.81
C HIS A 64 1.49 2.08 11.31
N THR A 65 2.19 3.09 11.79
CA THR A 65 2.01 3.60 13.15
C THR A 65 1.62 5.07 13.05
N ARG A 66 0.57 5.45 13.78
CA ARG A 66 0.11 6.83 13.85
C ARG A 66 -0.43 7.13 15.25
N ALA A 67 0.04 8.21 15.87
CA ALA A 67 -0.23 8.57 17.25
C ALA A 67 -0.06 7.37 18.21
N GLY A 68 1.02 6.60 18.04
CA GLY A 68 1.29 5.39 18.83
C GLY A 68 0.35 4.19 18.58
N LYS A 69 -0.65 4.32 17.70
CA LYS A 69 -1.53 3.21 17.31
C LYS A 69 -1.01 2.52 16.05
N ALA A 70 -0.86 1.21 16.11
CA ALA A 70 -0.52 0.39 14.95
C ALA A 70 -1.78 0.09 14.13
N GLY A 71 -1.69 0.28 12.82
CA GLY A 71 -2.69 -0.09 11.83
C GLY A 71 -2.11 -0.96 10.72
N ALA A 72 -2.97 -1.62 9.97
CA ALA A 72 -2.57 -2.41 8.81
C ALA A 72 -3.49 -2.12 7.63
N ARG A 73 -2.89 -1.89 6.46
CA ARG A 73 -3.61 -1.83 5.18
C ARG A 73 -3.33 -3.10 4.40
N ARG A 74 -4.40 -3.84 4.06
CA ARG A 74 -4.31 -5.04 3.23
C ARG A 74 -4.79 -4.73 1.82
N ARG A 75 -4.05 -5.21 0.82
CA ARG A 75 -4.47 -5.23 -0.59
C ARG A 75 -4.24 -6.61 -1.16
N GLU A 76 -5.16 -7.03 -2.00
CA GLU A 76 -5.13 -8.33 -2.64
C GLU A 76 -5.49 -8.16 -4.11
N GLN A 77 -4.70 -8.78 -4.98
CA GLN A 77 -5.00 -8.90 -6.39
C GLN A 77 -4.84 -10.36 -6.80
N SER A 78 -5.83 -10.88 -7.53
CA SER A 78 -5.73 -12.17 -8.20
C SER A 78 -5.72 -11.97 -9.72
N LEU A 79 -4.86 -12.72 -10.41
CA LEU A 79 -4.72 -12.73 -11.86
C LEU A 79 -4.92 -14.14 -12.38
N GLU A 80 -5.73 -14.29 -13.43
CA GLU A 80 -5.79 -15.53 -14.18
C GLU A 80 -4.49 -15.69 -14.98
N VAL A 81 -3.82 -16.83 -14.82
CA VAL A 81 -2.58 -17.12 -15.52
C VAL A 81 -2.67 -18.44 -16.29
N ASP A 82 -1.95 -18.56 -17.39
CA ASP A 82 -1.83 -19.82 -18.14
C ASP A 82 -0.79 -20.76 -17.52
N ALA A 83 -0.54 -21.89 -18.18
CA ALA A 83 0.44 -22.88 -17.72
C ALA A 83 1.88 -22.32 -17.73
N GLN A 84 2.16 -21.35 -18.60
CA GLN A 84 3.44 -20.65 -18.72
C GLN A 84 3.59 -19.57 -17.63
N GLY A 85 2.49 -19.15 -17.01
CA GLY A 85 2.44 -18.10 -16.00
C GLY A 85 2.19 -16.71 -16.58
N LEU A 86 1.80 -16.61 -17.86
CA LEU A 86 1.37 -15.35 -18.47
C LEU A 86 -0.05 -15.02 -18.04
N VAL A 87 -0.37 -13.74 -17.94
CA VAL A 87 -1.73 -13.27 -17.69
C VAL A 87 -2.62 -13.69 -18.86
N ARG A 88 -3.75 -14.33 -18.56
CA ARG A 88 -4.63 -14.84 -19.61
C ARG A 88 -5.07 -13.72 -20.55
N GLY A 89 -4.88 -13.92 -21.86
CA GLY A 89 -5.21 -12.94 -22.89
C GLY A 89 -4.21 -11.79 -23.03
N SER A 90 -3.06 -11.85 -22.36
CA SER A 90 -1.98 -10.87 -22.44
C SER A 90 -0.62 -11.59 -22.58
N PRO A 91 0.35 -11.03 -23.31
CA PRO A 91 1.72 -11.53 -23.30
C PRO A 91 2.47 -11.21 -22.00
N ALA A 92 1.84 -10.48 -21.07
CA ALA A 92 2.50 -10.01 -19.86
C ALA A 92 2.57 -11.11 -18.79
N VAL A 93 3.70 -11.20 -18.08
CA VAL A 93 3.87 -12.03 -16.88
C VAL A 93 3.68 -11.18 -15.61
N PRO A 94 3.00 -11.66 -14.55
CA PRO A 94 2.98 -10.94 -13.28
C PRO A 94 4.40 -10.77 -12.72
N GLN A 95 4.76 -9.54 -12.33
CA GLN A 95 6.11 -9.16 -11.90
C GLN A 95 6.67 -10.06 -10.80
N ALA A 96 5.91 -10.26 -9.73
CA ALA A 96 6.31 -11.08 -8.59
C ALA A 96 6.33 -12.57 -8.97
N LEU A 97 5.41 -13.04 -9.82
CA LEU A 97 5.41 -14.43 -10.28
C LEU A 97 6.65 -14.75 -11.11
N TRP A 98 7.04 -13.84 -12.01
CA TRP A 98 8.20 -13.98 -12.88
C TRP A 98 9.49 -14.19 -12.07
N LEU A 99 9.68 -13.40 -11.01
CA LEU A 99 10.85 -13.52 -10.13
C LEU A 99 10.75 -14.70 -9.16
N TRP A 100 9.54 -15.10 -8.75
CA TRP A 100 9.33 -16.11 -7.71
C TRP A 100 9.42 -17.57 -8.20
N LYS A 101 8.99 -17.85 -9.44
CA LYS A 101 8.96 -19.22 -10.00
C LYS A 101 10.34 -19.85 -10.19
N GLY A 102 11.38 -19.04 -10.40
CA GLY A 102 12.74 -19.51 -10.64
C GLY A 102 13.69 -18.39 -11.02
N VAL A 103 14.97 -18.73 -11.22
CA VAL A 103 15.99 -17.79 -11.72
C VAL A 103 15.65 -17.41 -13.17
N PRO A 104 15.28 -16.15 -13.47
CA PRO A 104 14.96 -15.74 -14.82
C PRO A 104 16.21 -15.71 -15.72
N ALA A 105 16.01 -16.00 -17.01
CA ALA A 105 17.07 -15.91 -18.02
C ALA A 105 17.39 -14.46 -18.38
N VAL A 106 18.61 -14.22 -18.85
CA VAL A 106 19.04 -12.92 -19.42
C VAL A 106 18.15 -12.56 -20.60
N GLY A 107 17.67 -11.32 -20.65
CA GLY A 107 16.74 -10.82 -21.65
C GLY A 107 15.56 -10.05 -21.04
N CYS A 108 14.63 -9.62 -21.88
CA CYS A 108 13.47 -8.86 -21.45
C CYS A 108 12.16 -9.61 -21.72
N VAL A 109 11.21 -9.46 -20.81
CA VAL A 109 9.81 -9.86 -20.97
C VAL A 109 8.90 -8.65 -20.80
N VAL A 110 7.67 -8.75 -21.29
CA VAL A 110 6.60 -7.82 -20.89
C VAL A 110 6.13 -8.28 -19.51
N GLY A 111 6.33 -7.46 -18.49
CA GLY A 111 5.84 -7.74 -17.15
C GLY A 111 4.70 -6.81 -16.78
N ARG A 112 3.86 -7.27 -15.84
CA ARG A 112 2.72 -6.54 -15.29
C ARG A 112 2.87 -6.42 -13.78
N GLU A 113 2.88 -5.20 -13.26
CA GLU A 113 2.84 -4.97 -11.81
C GLU A 113 1.42 -5.25 -11.29
N GLU A 114 1.33 -6.04 -10.23
CA GLU A 114 0.08 -6.66 -9.79
C GLU A 114 -0.96 -5.64 -9.30
N LEU A 115 -0.55 -4.67 -8.48
CA LEU A 115 -1.49 -3.77 -7.81
C LEU A 115 -1.99 -2.61 -8.68
N THR A 116 -1.21 -2.20 -9.67
CA THR A 116 -1.49 -1.08 -10.57
C THR A 116 -1.92 -1.55 -11.96
N GLY A 117 -1.61 -2.79 -12.33
CA GLY A 117 -1.83 -3.33 -13.67
C GLY A 117 -0.94 -2.71 -14.74
N ARG A 118 0.05 -1.89 -14.36
CA ARG A 118 0.98 -1.27 -15.31
C ARG A 118 1.84 -2.34 -15.97
N GLU A 119 1.86 -2.32 -17.29
CA GLU A 119 2.67 -3.21 -18.11
C GLU A 119 3.90 -2.49 -18.67
N GLY A 120 4.98 -3.24 -18.91
CA GLY A 120 6.21 -2.70 -19.48
C GLY A 120 7.40 -3.66 -19.36
N PRO A 121 8.59 -3.26 -19.81
CA PRO A 121 9.74 -4.16 -19.86
C PRO A 121 10.20 -4.55 -18.45
N HIS A 122 10.45 -5.84 -18.27
CA HIS A 122 11.20 -6.40 -17.16
C HIS A 122 12.41 -7.11 -17.76
N CYS A 123 13.61 -6.67 -17.43
CA CYS A 123 14.82 -7.10 -18.09
C CYS A 123 15.81 -7.65 -17.09
N VAL A 124 16.36 -8.83 -17.34
CA VAL A 124 17.54 -9.37 -16.66
C VAL A 124 18.76 -9.02 -17.50
N THR A 125 19.74 -8.36 -16.89
CA THR A 125 21.00 -7.99 -17.54
C THR A 125 22.15 -8.90 -17.12
N ARG A 126 22.10 -9.48 -15.93
CA ARG A 126 23.16 -10.36 -15.40
C ARG A 126 22.59 -11.46 -14.52
N VAL A 127 23.15 -12.65 -14.64
CA VAL A 127 22.92 -13.77 -13.73
C VAL A 127 24.27 -14.36 -13.33
N GLU A 128 24.57 -14.42 -12.05
CA GLU A 128 25.84 -14.92 -11.50
C GLU A 128 25.64 -15.51 -10.11
N ASP A 129 26.10 -16.73 -9.85
CA ASP A 129 26.07 -17.37 -8.53
C ASP A 129 24.72 -17.27 -7.79
N ARG A 130 23.61 -17.44 -8.53
CA ARG A 130 22.21 -17.30 -8.06
C ARG A 130 21.81 -15.87 -7.66
N ARG A 131 22.56 -14.88 -8.11
CA ARG A 131 22.18 -13.47 -8.10
C ARG A 131 21.73 -13.07 -9.49
N VAL A 132 20.68 -12.27 -9.53
CA VAL A 132 20.08 -11.76 -10.76
C VAL A 132 20.00 -10.25 -10.63
N GLU A 133 20.48 -9.55 -11.65
CA GLU A 133 20.39 -8.10 -11.74
C GLU A 133 19.62 -7.71 -12.99
N GLY A 134 18.92 -6.59 -12.92
CA GLY A 134 18.10 -6.15 -14.02
C GLY A 134 17.26 -4.92 -13.71
N THR A 135 16.17 -4.75 -14.46
CA THR A 135 15.18 -3.69 -14.23
C THR A 135 13.76 -4.24 -14.22
N LEU A 136 12.91 -3.69 -13.36
CA LEU A 136 11.45 -3.88 -13.32
C LEU A 136 10.79 -2.55 -13.68
N LEU A 137 10.19 -2.48 -14.88
CA LEU A 137 9.58 -1.24 -15.39
C LEU A 137 10.52 -0.02 -15.32
N GLY A 138 11.81 -0.24 -15.61
CA GLY A 138 12.87 0.77 -15.57
C GLY A 138 13.51 0.99 -14.19
N THR A 139 13.03 0.35 -13.13
CA THR A 139 13.65 0.43 -11.79
C THR A 139 14.66 -0.69 -11.61
N ALA A 140 15.90 -0.38 -11.26
CA ALA A 140 16.93 -1.39 -11.01
C ALA A 140 16.51 -2.37 -9.90
N PHE A 141 16.79 -3.65 -10.10
CA PHE A 141 16.60 -4.68 -9.08
C PHE A 141 17.81 -5.59 -8.94
N GLN A 142 17.92 -6.19 -7.76
CA GLN A 142 18.80 -7.31 -7.48
C GLN A 142 17.99 -8.39 -6.76
N ALA A 143 18.06 -9.63 -7.23
CA ALA A 143 17.42 -10.78 -6.59
C ALA A 143 18.47 -11.84 -6.24
N ARG A 144 18.28 -12.51 -5.11
CA ARG A 144 19.11 -13.63 -4.66
C ARG A 144 18.25 -14.87 -4.52
N TYR A 145 18.73 -15.98 -5.07
CA TYR A 145 18.02 -17.24 -5.12
C TYR A 145 18.70 -18.30 -4.24
N GLY A 146 17.87 -19.15 -3.63
CA GLY A 146 18.27 -20.29 -2.83
C GLY A 146 18.79 -21.45 -3.66
N ALA A 147 19.23 -22.51 -2.98
CA ALA A 147 19.71 -23.72 -3.66
C ALA A 147 18.58 -24.48 -4.38
N ASP A 148 17.35 -24.27 -3.94
CA ASP A 148 16.11 -24.77 -4.54
C ASP A 148 15.65 -23.93 -5.75
N GLY A 149 16.41 -22.90 -6.13
CA GLY A 149 16.06 -22.00 -7.22
C GLY A 149 14.92 -21.03 -6.89
N ARG A 150 14.49 -20.94 -5.63
CA ARG A 150 13.47 -19.97 -5.19
C ARG A 150 14.09 -18.65 -4.80
N MET A 151 13.34 -17.57 -5.02
CA MET A 151 13.78 -16.24 -4.61
C MET A 151 13.82 -16.15 -3.08
N GLU A 152 15.00 -15.90 -2.52
CA GLU A 152 15.18 -15.69 -1.08
C GLU A 152 15.12 -14.21 -0.70
N ALA A 153 15.62 -13.35 -1.60
CA ALA A 153 15.61 -11.91 -1.40
C ALA A 153 15.45 -11.15 -2.72
N LEU A 154 14.84 -9.98 -2.65
CA LEU A 154 14.69 -9.04 -3.75
C LEU A 154 14.89 -7.61 -3.23
N GLU A 155 15.70 -6.84 -3.93
CA GLU A 155 15.92 -5.42 -3.71
C GLU A 155 15.50 -4.66 -4.97
N VAL A 156 14.60 -3.68 -4.83
CA VAL A 156 14.07 -2.86 -5.93
C VAL A 156 13.97 -1.42 -5.44
N GLY A 157 14.88 -0.55 -5.89
CA GLY A 157 15.00 0.80 -5.32
C GLY A 157 15.23 0.78 -3.80
N ASP A 158 14.39 1.49 -3.05
CA ASP A 158 14.45 1.55 -1.58
C ASP A 158 13.76 0.35 -0.88
N SER A 159 13.21 -0.59 -1.64
CA SER A 159 12.40 -1.70 -1.15
C SER A 159 13.22 -2.98 -1.11
N ARG A 160 13.08 -3.74 -0.02
CA ARG A 160 13.69 -5.05 0.17
C ARG A 160 12.64 -6.07 0.60
N PHE A 161 12.64 -7.22 -0.04
CA PHE A 161 11.78 -8.36 0.28
C PHE A 161 12.66 -9.53 0.66
N THR A 162 12.38 -10.17 1.79
CA THR A 162 13.10 -11.38 2.23
C THR A 162 12.11 -12.42 2.69
N VAL A 163 12.37 -13.70 2.40
CA VAL A 163 11.50 -14.79 2.85
C VAL A 163 11.28 -14.70 4.37
N ALA A 164 10.01 -14.70 4.77
CA ALA A 164 9.62 -14.64 6.17
C ALA A 164 9.77 -16.02 6.82
N ALA A 165 10.30 -16.06 8.03
CA ALA A 165 10.34 -17.28 8.81
C ALA A 165 8.90 -17.76 9.12
N PRO A 166 8.67 -19.08 9.28
CA PRO A 166 7.37 -19.59 9.70
C PRO A 166 6.89 -18.90 10.98
N GLY A 167 5.68 -18.33 10.95
CA GLY A 167 5.09 -17.62 12.08
C GLY A 167 5.67 -16.23 12.39
N GLU A 168 6.58 -15.70 11.56
CA GLU A 168 7.22 -14.40 11.80
C GLU A 168 6.19 -13.27 11.93
N ARG A 169 6.19 -12.60 13.09
CA ARG A 169 5.37 -11.43 13.36
C ARG A 169 6.23 -10.18 13.28
N LEU A 170 5.77 -9.20 12.50
CA LEU A 170 6.44 -7.92 12.42
C LEU A 170 6.03 -7.04 13.60
N ARG A 171 7.00 -6.30 14.13
CA ARG A 171 6.72 -5.18 15.04
C ARG A 171 6.10 -4.05 14.25
N ALA A 172 5.31 -3.21 14.91
CA ALA A 172 4.83 -1.98 14.30
C ALA A 172 6.04 -1.11 13.90
N PRO A 173 6.06 -0.55 12.68
CA PRO A 173 7.16 0.31 12.26
C PRO A 173 7.19 1.60 13.11
N PRO A 174 8.33 2.32 13.15
CA PRO A 174 8.36 3.64 13.75
C PRO A 174 7.33 4.57 13.08
N GLU A 175 6.79 5.49 13.86
CA GLU A 175 5.92 6.53 13.33
C GLU A 175 6.77 7.57 12.60
N LEU A 176 6.83 7.45 11.27
CA LEU A 176 7.72 8.25 10.40
C LEU A 176 7.48 9.77 10.46
N PHE A 177 6.36 10.20 11.03
CA PHE A 177 5.96 11.61 11.07
C PHE A 177 5.57 12.09 12.48
N ALA A 178 5.90 11.35 13.55
CA ALA A 178 5.50 11.69 14.92
C ALA A 178 5.99 13.08 15.34
N ASP A 179 7.24 13.39 14.98
CA ASP A 179 7.91 14.65 15.32
C ASP A 179 7.50 15.80 14.38
N GLY A 180 6.82 15.50 13.27
CA GLY A 180 6.57 16.45 12.18
C GLY A 180 7.86 16.90 11.49
N LEU A 181 7.72 17.78 10.50
CA LEU A 181 8.84 18.39 9.80
C LEU A 181 9.14 19.75 10.44
N PRO A 182 10.42 20.12 10.63
CA PRO A 182 10.78 21.44 11.13
C PRO A 182 10.33 22.51 10.13
N VAL A 183 9.86 23.65 10.66
CA VAL A 183 9.45 24.81 9.87
C VAL A 183 10.48 25.91 10.05
N GLU A 184 11.15 26.30 8.97
CA GLU A 184 12.10 27.40 8.99
C GLU A 184 11.38 28.75 8.82
N GLY A 185 11.73 29.73 9.64
CA GLY A 185 11.13 31.07 9.61
C GLY A 185 9.92 31.24 10.53
N ALA A 186 9.65 32.48 10.92
CA ALA A 186 8.70 32.80 12.00
C ALA A 186 7.31 33.26 11.52
N ARG A 187 7.20 33.84 10.32
CA ARG A 187 5.96 34.46 9.82
C ARG A 187 5.78 34.27 8.33
N GLY A 188 4.52 34.33 7.89
CA GLY A 188 4.14 34.25 6.49
C GLY A 188 3.64 32.88 6.06
N ALA A 189 3.37 32.74 4.76
CA ALA A 189 2.76 31.53 4.19
C ALA A 189 3.76 30.37 4.17
N LEU A 190 3.26 29.16 4.44
CA LEU A 190 4.04 27.95 4.33
C LEU A 190 4.39 27.65 2.87
N SER A 191 5.60 27.17 2.65
CA SER A 191 6.09 26.75 1.34
C SER A 191 7.11 25.62 1.47
N LEU A 192 7.43 25.00 0.33
CA LEU A 192 8.53 24.03 0.21
C LEU A 192 9.73 24.67 -0.49
N GLU A 193 10.93 24.30 -0.07
CA GLU A 193 12.18 24.66 -0.72
C GLU A 193 13.04 23.42 -0.98
N PRO A 194 13.36 23.08 -2.25
CA PRO A 194 12.84 23.69 -3.48
C PRO A 194 11.31 23.56 -3.62
N PRO A 195 10.65 24.47 -4.37
CA PRO A 195 9.20 24.46 -4.51
C PRO A 195 8.71 23.21 -5.20
N LEU A 196 7.54 22.74 -4.75
CA LEU A 196 6.85 21.58 -5.30
C LEU A 196 5.51 22.04 -5.85
N ALA A 197 5.31 21.88 -7.16
CA ALA A 197 4.09 22.32 -7.83
C ALA A 197 2.93 21.39 -7.48
N VAL A 198 1.90 21.94 -6.82
CA VAL A 198 0.62 21.25 -6.62
C VAL A 198 -0.41 21.88 -7.55
N PRO A 199 -1.08 21.09 -8.41
CA PRO A 199 -2.13 21.62 -9.27
C PRO A 199 -3.19 22.34 -8.44
N ALA A 200 -3.70 23.48 -8.94
CA ALA A 200 -4.80 24.16 -8.29
C ALA A 200 -6.07 23.28 -8.27
N ARG A 201 -6.29 22.47 -9.31
CA ARG A 201 -7.48 21.62 -9.48
C ARG A 201 -7.10 20.26 -10.05
N LEU A 202 -7.77 19.22 -9.57
CA LEU A 202 -7.69 17.87 -10.15
C LEU A 202 -8.57 17.78 -11.41
N ALA A 203 -8.18 16.97 -12.40
CA ALA A 203 -8.98 16.78 -13.60
C ALA A 203 -10.36 16.16 -13.28
N GLY A 204 -11.41 16.69 -13.91
CA GLY A 204 -12.77 16.16 -13.79
C GLY A 204 -13.51 16.48 -12.49
N LEU A 205 -13.04 17.39 -11.63
CA LEU A 205 -13.82 17.81 -10.45
C LEU A 205 -15.17 18.40 -10.85
N THR A 206 -16.24 18.01 -10.16
CA THR A 206 -17.60 18.53 -10.40
C THR A 206 -17.76 19.88 -9.71
N PRO A 207 -18.18 20.95 -10.41
CA PRO A 207 -18.47 22.22 -9.77
C PRO A 207 -19.59 22.09 -8.73
N TRP A 208 -19.40 22.67 -7.56
CA TRP A 208 -20.31 22.54 -6.43
C TRP A 208 -20.58 23.88 -5.73
N LYS A 209 -21.68 23.93 -4.96
CA LYS A 209 -22.06 25.12 -4.18
C LYS A 209 -21.29 25.13 -2.85
N ALA A 210 -20.61 26.23 -2.54
CA ALA A 210 -19.81 26.37 -1.33
C ALA A 210 -20.62 26.05 -0.05
N ALA A 211 -21.86 26.53 0.05
CA ALA A 211 -22.72 26.25 1.20
C ALA A 211 -23.02 24.76 1.38
N ALA A 212 -23.29 24.03 0.28
CA ALA A 212 -23.54 22.60 0.33
C ALA A 212 -22.28 21.81 0.71
N ALA A 213 -21.12 22.23 0.20
CA ALA A 213 -19.84 21.63 0.59
C ALA A 213 -19.54 21.85 2.08
N ARG A 214 -19.76 23.06 2.60
CA ARG A 214 -19.60 23.37 4.04
C ARG A 214 -20.58 22.58 4.92
N ALA A 215 -21.83 22.42 4.47
CA ALA A 215 -22.81 21.59 5.18
C ALA A 215 -22.35 20.14 5.28
N LEU A 216 -21.86 19.54 4.18
CA LEU A 216 -21.29 18.19 4.23
C LEU A 216 -20.06 18.10 5.15
N ALA A 217 -19.19 19.11 5.16
CA ALA A 217 -18.05 19.12 6.07
C ALA A 217 -18.50 19.09 7.54
N ALA A 218 -19.52 19.86 7.90
CA ALA A 218 -20.09 19.85 9.24
C ALA A 218 -20.78 18.51 9.57
N GLU A 219 -21.51 17.90 8.62
CA GLU A 219 -22.10 16.56 8.79
C GLU A 219 -21.01 15.51 9.09
N VAL A 220 -19.91 15.52 8.33
CA VAL A 220 -18.79 14.58 8.53
C VAL A 220 -18.10 14.82 9.87
N HIS A 221 -17.85 16.08 10.23
CA HIS A 221 -17.26 16.43 11.53
C HIS A 221 -18.09 15.90 12.70
N ALA A 222 -19.41 16.06 12.64
CA ALA A 222 -20.32 15.59 13.68
C ALA A 222 -20.39 14.05 13.75
N ALA A 223 -20.09 13.36 12.65
CA ALA A 223 -20.17 11.91 12.57
C ALA A 223 -18.98 11.17 13.19
N PHE A 224 -17.91 11.88 13.61
CA PHE A 224 -16.79 11.34 14.36
C PHE A 224 -16.68 12.02 15.74
N PRO A 225 -17.27 11.42 16.79
CA PRO A 225 -17.13 11.94 18.15
C PRO A 225 -15.67 12.03 18.58
N GLU A 226 -14.88 11.00 18.25
CA GLU A 226 -13.44 10.96 18.46
C GLU A 226 -12.68 11.31 17.18
N LYS A 227 -11.97 12.44 17.22
CA LYS A 227 -11.15 12.94 16.11
C LYS A 227 -9.71 12.37 16.09
N THR A 228 -9.47 11.34 16.90
CA THR A 228 -8.16 10.68 16.96
C THR A 228 -8.04 9.66 15.83
N PRO A 229 -6.82 9.41 15.31
CA PRO A 229 -6.61 8.34 14.34
C PRO A 229 -7.18 7.00 14.81
N GLY A 230 -7.88 6.31 13.91
CA GLY A 230 -8.65 5.11 14.23
C GLY A 230 -8.87 4.19 13.02
N GLY A 231 -9.75 3.20 13.19
CA GLY A 231 -10.04 2.20 12.15
C GLY A 231 -10.49 2.82 10.83
N ALA A 232 -11.21 3.96 10.88
CA ALA A 232 -11.72 4.65 9.71
C ALA A 232 -10.62 5.23 8.81
N ASP A 233 -9.43 5.56 9.35
CA ASP A 233 -8.31 6.06 8.51
C ASP A 233 -7.77 4.96 7.57
N TRP A 234 -8.11 3.70 7.81
CA TRP A 234 -7.66 2.54 7.04
C TRP A 234 -8.74 1.96 6.14
N SER A 235 -9.97 2.48 6.24
CA SER A 235 -11.11 2.12 5.37
C SER A 235 -11.07 2.96 4.08
N GLU A 236 -11.49 2.38 2.95
CA GLU A 236 -11.48 3.08 1.66
C GLU A 236 -12.42 4.28 1.61
N ASP A 237 -13.55 4.20 2.30
CA ASP A 237 -14.57 5.27 2.33
C ASP A 237 -14.60 6.03 3.68
N GLY A 238 -13.61 5.81 4.54
CA GLY A 238 -13.57 6.45 5.86
C GLY A 238 -14.65 5.93 6.82
N GLU A 239 -15.08 4.68 6.68
CA GLU A 239 -16.09 4.08 7.55
C GLU A 239 -15.50 3.67 8.91
N GLY A 240 -16.19 4.05 10.00
CA GLY A 240 -15.85 3.68 11.37
C GLY A 240 -16.32 4.72 12.38
N GLU A 241 -16.17 4.41 13.67
CA GLU A 241 -16.62 5.27 14.78
C GLU A 241 -15.59 6.32 15.21
N ALA A 242 -14.31 6.05 14.95
CA ALA A 242 -13.19 6.95 15.25
C ALA A 242 -12.27 7.09 14.03
N GLY A 243 -11.86 8.33 13.75
CA GLY A 243 -11.05 8.65 12.59
C GLY A 243 -10.36 10.01 12.71
N GLY A 244 -9.12 10.08 12.24
CA GLY A 244 -8.38 11.33 12.10
C GLY A 244 -8.71 12.05 10.80
N CYS A 245 -7.81 12.94 10.39
CA CYS A 245 -8.02 13.80 9.22
C CYS A 245 -8.23 13.06 7.89
N LEU A 246 -7.58 11.91 7.71
CA LEU A 246 -7.71 11.12 6.48
C LEU A 246 -9.10 10.47 6.41
N ALA A 247 -9.58 9.90 7.51
CA ALA A 247 -10.94 9.35 7.61
C ALA A 247 -12.00 10.42 7.29
N HIS A 248 -11.86 11.62 7.85
CA HIS A 248 -12.78 12.73 7.57
C HIS A 248 -12.76 13.14 6.10
N ALA A 249 -11.58 13.27 5.48
CA ALA A 249 -11.46 13.60 4.07
C ALA A 249 -12.06 12.51 3.15
N LEU A 250 -11.83 11.23 3.45
CA LEU A 250 -12.40 10.10 2.71
C LEU A 250 -13.93 10.04 2.84
N ARG A 251 -14.45 10.18 4.07
CA ARG A 251 -15.89 10.18 4.32
C ARG A 251 -16.60 11.35 3.65
N PHE A 252 -15.97 12.53 3.62
CA PHE A 252 -16.46 13.66 2.83
C PHE A 252 -16.51 13.32 1.35
N ALA A 253 -15.46 12.73 0.79
CA ALA A 253 -15.43 12.37 -0.62
C ALA A 253 -16.47 11.29 -0.97
N ALA A 254 -16.68 10.29 -0.11
CA ALA A 254 -17.74 9.30 -0.26
C ALA A 254 -19.15 9.96 -0.21
N GLY A 255 -19.38 10.87 0.74
CA GLY A 255 -20.62 11.63 0.83
C GLY A 255 -20.88 12.56 -0.36
N ALA A 256 -19.83 13.16 -0.92
CA ALA A 256 -19.90 13.97 -2.14
C ALA A 256 -20.21 13.09 -3.36
N ARG A 257 -19.57 11.92 -3.46
CA ARG A 257 -19.80 10.93 -4.53
C ARG A 257 -21.24 10.43 -4.55
N ALA A 258 -21.81 10.14 -3.37
CA ALA A 258 -23.23 9.78 -3.24
C ALA A 258 -24.19 10.87 -3.76
N ARG A 259 -23.73 12.12 -3.85
CA ARG A 259 -24.45 13.27 -4.40
C ARG A 259 -24.06 13.58 -5.86
N GLY A 260 -23.31 12.70 -6.52
CA GLY A 260 -22.83 12.89 -7.90
C GLY A 260 -21.71 13.93 -8.04
N VAL A 261 -21.04 14.30 -6.95
CA VAL A 261 -19.99 15.33 -6.94
C VAL A 261 -18.62 14.68 -6.79
N LYS A 262 -17.72 14.91 -7.76
CA LYS A 262 -16.31 14.54 -7.66
C LYS A 262 -15.51 15.65 -7.00
N VAL A 263 -14.78 15.32 -5.94
CA VAL A 263 -13.90 16.20 -5.16
C VAL A 263 -12.47 15.65 -5.13
N ALA A 264 -11.48 16.47 -4.77
CA ALA A 264 -10.11 16.03 -4.58
C ALA A 264 -9.79 15.87 -3.10
N LEU A 265 -9.02 14.83 -2.76
CA LEU A 265 -8.32 14.78 -1.48
C LEU A 265 -7.04 15.58 -1.60
N VAL A 266 -6.77 16.40 -0.60
CA VAL A 266 -5.50 17.11 -0.46
C VAL A 266 -4.68 16.39 0.60
N HIS A 267 -3.51 15.90 0.20
CA HIS A 267 -2.48 15.48 1.14
C HIS A 267 -1.55 16.64 1.37
N GLY A 268 -1.31 17.01 2.62
CA GLY A 268 -0.46 18.14 2.94
C GLY A 268 0.03 18.16 4.37
N LEU A 269 0.53 19.32 4.77
CA LEU A 269 1.02 19.57 6.12
C LEU A 269 0.14 20.61 6.81
N LEU A 270 -0.01 20.45 8.11
CA LEU A 270 -0.64 21.40 9.02
C LEU A 270 0.37 21.85 10.07
N VAL A 271 0.46 23.17 10.27
CA VAL A 271 1.19 23.79 11.37
C VAL A 271 0.20 24.44 12.30
N VAL A 272 0.20 24.00 13.56
CA VAL A 272 -0.60 24.56 14.65
C VAL A 272 0.34 25.25 15.62
N ASP A 273 -0.01 26.46 16.06
CA ASP A 273 0.68 27.23 17.10
C ASP A 273 2.20 27.37 16.92
N GLY A 274 2.66 27.47 15.66
CA GLY A 274 4.08 27.60 15.34
C GLY A 274 4.92 26.33 15.56
N GLY A 275 4.28 25.20 15.85
CA GLY A 275 4.92 23.89 15.98
C GLY A 275 5.44 23.32 14.65
N PRO A 276 5.93 22.07 14.67
CA PRO A 276 6.36 21.39 13.46
C PRO A 276 5.19 21.15 12.50
N ALA A 277 5.49 21.07 11.21
CA ALA A 277 4.55 20.75 10.17
C ALA A 277 4.21 19.25 10.21
N ARG A 278 2.96 18.91 10.57
CA ARG A 278 2.50 17.53 10.72
C ARG A 278 1.66 17.08 9.52
N PRO A 279 1.69 15.80 9.13
CA PRO A 279 0.83 15.32 8.08
C PRO A 279 -0.65 15.56 8.37
N HIS A 280 -1.33 16.08 7.35
CA HIS A 280 -2.74 16.39 7.41
C HIS A 280 -3.42 16.05 6.07
N ALA A 281 -4.73 15.86 6.12
CA ALA A 281 -5.54 15.60 4.95
C ALA A 281 -6.84 16.40 5.04
N TRP A 282 -7.23 17.00 3.93
CA TRP A 282 -8.46 17.78 3.80
C TRP A 282 -9.01 17.62 2.38
N VAL A 283 -10.09 18.34 2.05
CA VAL A 283 -10.73 18.23 0.73
C VAL A 283 -10.67 19.53 -0.03
N ARG A 284 -10.55 19.41 -1.36
CA ARG A 284 -10.65 20.52 -2.30
C ARG A 284 -11.85 20.32 -3.21
N VAL A 285 -12.74 21.30 -3.24
CA VAL A 285 -13.93 21.31 -4.09
C VAL A 285 -13.79 22.35 -5.19
N ALA A 286 -14.24 22.01 -6.41
CA ALA A 286 -14.39 23.00 -7.47
C ALA A 286 -15.66 23.82 -7.23
N LEU A 287 -15.60 25.15 -7.35
CA LEU A 287 -16.77 26.00 -7.15
C LEU A 287 -17.52 26.26 -8.45
N ALA A 288 -18.85 26.30 -8.37
CA ALA A 288 -19.73 26.60 -9.53
C ALA A 288 -19.44 27.95 -10.19
N LYS A 289 -18.97 28.94 -9.41
CA LYS A 289 -18.60 30.28 -9.89
C LYS A 289 -17.14 30.39 -10.36
N GLY A 290 -16.44 29.27 -10.50
CA GLY A 290 -15.01 29.22 -10.78
C GLY A 290 -14.15 29.20 -9.51
N GLY A 291 -12.91 28.74 -9.65
CA GLY A 291 -11.98 28.55 -8.54
C GLY A 291 -12.21 27.28 -7.72
N THR A 292 -11.54 27.20 -6.57
CA THR A 292 -11.60 26.07 -5.65
C THR A 292 -11.79 26.53 -4.22
N LEU A 293 -12.35 25.67 -3.38
CA LEU A 293 -12.48 25.87 -1.94
C LEU A 293 -11.88 24.67 -1.24
N ASP A 294 -10.99 24.93 -0.29
CA ASP A 294 -10.45 23.91 0.59
C ASP A 294 -11.27 23.90 1.90
N LEU A 295 -11.59 22.70 2.38
CA LEU A 295 -12.34 22.48 3.61
C LEU A 295 -11.62 21.41 4.42
N ASP A 296 -11.40 21.67 5.71
CA ASP A 296 -10.95 20.67 6.67
C ASP A 296 -12.15 20.13 7.46
N PRO A 297 -12.75 18.99 7.07
CA PRO A 297 -13.86 18.39 7.81
C PRO A 297 -13.46 17.90 9.22
N THR A 298 -12.17 17.82 9.53
CA THR A 298 -11.67 17.35 10.85
C THR A 298 -11.80 18.42 11.91
N SER A 299 -11.34 19.63 11.61
CA SER A 299 -11.32 20.77 12.54
C SER A 299 -12.44 21.77 12.29
N LEU A 300 -12.90 21.88 11.03
CA LEU A 300 -13.72 22.98 10.50
C LEU A 300 -13.04 24.35 10.53
N ASP A 301 -11.74 24.39 10.84
CA ASP A 301 -10.93 25.59 10.79
C ASP A 301 -10.74 26.06 9.34
N GLU A 302 -10.41 27.33 9.17
CA GLU A 302 -10.10 27.89 7.87
C GLU A 302 -8.80 27.29 7.31
N VAL A 303 -8.90 26.70 6.11
CA VAL A 303 -7.74 26.25 5.35
C VAL A 303 -7.06 27.47 4.73
N SER A 304 -5.92 27.87 5.31
CA SER A 304 -5.14 29.03 4.86
C SER A 304 -3.68 28.64 4.57
N PRO A 305 -2.98 29.35 3.66
CA PRO A 305 -1.56 29.12 3.41
C PRO A 305 -0.65 29.31 4.64
N GLN A 306 -1.11 29.99 5.69
CA GLN A 306 -0.35 30.23 6.92
C GLN A 306 -0.26 28.99 7.80
N THR A 307 -1.29 28.12 7.74
CA THR A 307 -1.42 26.91 8.54
C THR A 307 -1.34 25.64 7.71
N HIS A 308 -1.77 25.67 6.45
CA HIS A 308 -1.86 24.51 5.57
C HIS A 308 -0.92 24.63 4.36
N LEU A 309 -0.18 23.56 4.09
CA LEU A 309 0.71 23.46 2.94
C LEU A 309 0.33 22.22 2.12
N PRO A 310 -0.30 22.36 0.95
CA PRO A 310 -0.62 21.22 0.11
C PRO A 310 0.66 20.59 -0.45
N ILE A 311 0.72 19.26 -0.45
CA ILE A 311 1.80 18.47 -1.06
C ILE A 311 1.28 17.76 -2.32
N ALA A 312 0.06 17.25 -2.32
CA ALA A 312 -0.50 16.55 -3.47
C ALA A 312 -2.03 16.64 -3.51
N LEU A 313 -2.58 16.51 -4.72
CA LEU A 313 -3.99 16.22 -4.93
C LEU A 313 -4.13 14.77 -5.37
N ALA A 314 -5.13 14.07 -4.85
CA ALA A 314 -5.44 12.70 -5.25
C ALA A 314 -6.95 12.50 -5.43
N GLU A 315 -7.31 11.50 -6.22
CA GLU A 315 -8.66 10.97 -6.19
C GLU A 315 -8.91 10.24 -4.85
N ALA A 316 -10.16 10.25 -4.40
CA ALA A 316 -10.56 9.55 -3.18
C ALA A 316 -10.46 8.03 -3.31
N GLN A 317 -10.62 7.52 -4.54
CA GLN A 317 -10.59 6.11 -4.86
C GLN A 317 -9.29 5.75 -5.58
N GLY A 318 -8.81 4.54 -5.35
CA GLY A 318 -7.61 4.02 -6.01
C GLY A 318 -6.29 4.41 -5.32
N PRO A 319 -5.15 4.11 -5.97
CA PRO A 319 -3.84 4.37 -5.39
C PRO A 319 -3.41 5.84 -5.55
N ALA A 320 -3.16 6.53 -4.45
CA ALA A 320 -2.60 7.89 -4.43
C ALA A 320 -1.06 7.88 -4.65
N LEU A 321 -0.60 7.30 -5.75
CA LEU A 321 0.83 7.04 -6.01
C LEU A 321 1.69 8.31 -5.97
N GLU A 322 1.22 9.38 -6.61
CA GLU A 322 1.93 10.65 -6.64
C GLU A 322 2.04 11.27 -5.24
N ALA A 323 0.96 11.24 -4.46
CA ALA A 323 0.97 11.71 -3.08
C ALA A 323 1.98 10.93 -2.23
N GLY A 324 2.00 9.60 -2.37
CA GLY A 324 2.97 8.73 -1.72
C GLY A 324 4.40 9.11 -2.10
N ALA A 325 4.71 9.20 -3.39
CA ALA A 325 6.06 9.57 -3.86
C ALA A 325 6.52 10.92 -3.32
N ARG A 326 5.63 11.92 -3.27
CA ARG A 326 5.92 13.25 -2.72
C ARG A 326 6.18 13.18 -1.21
N TRP A 327 5.38 12.44 -0.44
CA TRP A 327 5.66 12.21 0.99
C TRP A 327 7.03 11.58 1.24
N LEU A 328 7.41 10.57 0.45
CA LEU A 328 8.73 9.95 0.57
C LEU A 328 9.86 10.91 0.17
N SER A 329 9.60 11.87 -0.73
CA SER A 329 10.53 12.96 -1.07
C SER A 329 10.78 13.87 0.14
N LEU A 330 9.72 14.27 0.86
CA LEU A 330 9.86 15.07 2.07
C LEU A 330 10.66 14.33 3.15
N LEU A 331 10.38 13.04 3.37
CA LEU A 331 11.13 12.21 4.31
C LEU A 331 12.62 12.03 3.94
N ARG A 332 13.00 12.25 2.68
CA ARG A 332 14.42 12.26 2.26
C ARG A 332 15.13 13.58 2.55
N GLY A 333 14.42 14.58 3.06
CA GLY A 333 14.95 15.94 3.14
C GLY A 333 15.13 16.60 1.78
N ALA A 334 14.49 16.09 0.72
CA ALA A 334 14.55 16.69 -0.61
C ALA A 334 13.82 18.05 -0.67
N HIS A 335 12.97 18.32 0.32
CA HIS A 335 12.30 19.60 0.51
C HIS A 335 12.34 20.00 1.98
N ARG A 336 12.55 21.29 2.24
CA ARG A 336 12.45 21.92 3.56
C ARG A 336 11.12 22.67 3.64
N VAL A 337 10.49 22.67 4.81
CA VAL A 337 9.28 23.47 5.06
C VAL A 337 9.72 24.83 5.56
N VAL A 338 9.33 25.89 4.85
CA VAL A 338 9.74 27.26 5.14
C VAL A 338 8.52 28.18 5.24
N ARG A 339 8.65 29.31 5.94
CA ARG A 339 7.71 30.42 5.85
C ARG A 339 8.24 31.51 4.93
N ARG A 340 7.44 31.89 3.93
CA ARG A 340 7.75 32.99 3.02
C ARG A 340 7.10 34.29 3.54
N PRO A 341 7.88 35.39 3.66
CA PRO A 341 7.40 36.67 4.17
C PRO A 341 6.13 37.20 3.50
#